data_AF-F4CTE1-F1
#
_entry.id   AF-F4CTE1-F1
#
_cell.length_a   1.000
_cell.length_b   1.000
_cell.length_c   1.000
_cell.angle_alpha   90.00
_cell.angle_beta   90.00
_cell.angle_gamma   90.00
#
_symmetry.space_group_name_H-M   'P 1'
#
loop_
_entity.id
_entity.type
_entity.pdbx_description
1 polymer ?
#
loop_
_entity_poly.entity_id
_entity_poly.type
_entity_poly.pdbx_seq_one_letter_code
_entity_poly.pdbx_strand_id
1 'polypeptide(L)'
;MSIHRTHCYTLVCDDCATVADDDTDGYILHFDSDHASLDYAAANGWTITEDGHVRCPRCTAATTCAQIGHDDGDWIPCGCEGHIPEHAEHGCGMVHICAQCDRREHTAFADIPTTDEPVTES
;
A
#
# COMPACT_ATOMS: atom_id res chain seq x y z
N MET A 1 41.23 -21.09 2.08
CA MET A 1 39.85 -20.64 1.86
C MET A 1 39.39 -20.01 3.15
N SER A 2 39.10 -18.71 3.15
CA SER A 2 38.83 -17.92 4.36
C SER A 2 37.37 -17.50 4.35
N ILE A 3 36.69 -17.61 5.49
CA ILE A 3 35.30 -17.14 5.66
C ILE A 3 35.35 -15.81 6.41
N HIS A 4 34.76 -14.77 5.84
CA HIS A 4 34.54 -13.50 6.52
C HIS A 4 33.10 -13.43 7.03
N ARG A 5 32.93 -13.00 8.28
CA ARG A 5 31.62 -12.73 8.89
C ARG A 5 31.36 -11.23 8.85
N THR A 6 30.18 -10.86 8.40
CA THR A 6 29.69 -9.48 8.36
C THR A 6 28.32 -9.43 9.02
N HIS A 7 28.03 -8.36 9.76
CA HIS A 7 26.69 -8.06 10.24
C HIS A 7 26.06 -7.06 9.28
N CYS A 8 24.79 -7.29 8.95
CA CYS A 8 24.01 -6.40 8.10
C CYS A 8 22.69 -6.07 8.79
N TYR A 9 22.11 -4.93 8.43
CA TYR A 9 20.81 -4.47 8.90
C TYR A 9 19.80 -4.54 7.76
N THR A 10 18.52 -4.69 8.09
CA THR A 10 17.41 -4.69 7.13
C THR A 10 16.32 -3.79 7.68
N LEU A 11 15.73 -2.97 6.81
CA LEU A 11 14.60 -2.13 7.17
C LEU A 11 13.31 -2.94 6.97
N VAL A 12 12.48 -3.03 8.02
CA VAL A 12 11.25 -3.83 8.02
C VAL A 12 10.11 -2.98 8.54
N CYS A 13 8.96 -3.06 7.88
CA CYS A 13 7.75 -2.38 8.31
C CYS A 13 7.11 -3.15 9.47
N ASP A 14 6.81 -2.45 10.57
CA ASP A 14 6.19 -3.06 11.74
C ASP A 14 4.74 -3.49 11.50
N ASP A 15 4.02 -2.81 10.60
CA ASP A 15 2.60 -3.08 10.33
C ASP A 15 2.36 -4.26 9.36
N CYS A 16 3.17 -4.37 8.31
CA CYS A 16 2.94 -5.34 7.23
C CYS A 16 4.10 -6.30 6.95
N ALA A 17 5.20 -6.18 7.73
CA ALA A 17 6.43 -6.96 7.57
C ALA A 17 7.11 -6.84 6.19
N THR A 18 6.69 -5.89 5.33
CA THR A 18 7.42 -5.55 4.10
C THR A 18 8.84 -5.15 4.47
N VAL A 19 9.80 -5.76 3.79
CA VAL A 19 11.22 -5.41 3.88
C VAL A 19 11.54 -4.38 2.81
N ALA A 20 12.49 -3.49 3.07
CA ALA A 20 13.04 -2.66 2.01
C ALA A 20 13.69 -3.57 0.95
N ASP A 21 13.25 -3.40 -0.29
CA ASP A 21 13.77 -4.07 -1.46
C ASP A 21 14.28 -3.05 -2.49
N ASP A 22 15.12 -3.54 -3.39
CA ASP A 22 15.38 -2.83 -4.64
C ASP A 22 14.17 -3.14 -5.53
N ASP A 23 13.39 -2.09 -5.86
CA ASP A 23 12.12 -2.12 -6.60
C ASP A 23 12.14 -2.96 -7.88
N THR A 24 13.31 -3.42 -8.32
CA THR A 24 13.57 -3.98 -9.62
C THR A 24 13.65 -5.51 -9.67
N ASP A 25 14.08 -6.22 -8.60
CA ASP A 25 14.53 -7.62 -8.77
C ASP A 25 14.24 -8.59 -7.59
N GLY A 26 13.44 -8.19 -6.60
CA GLY A 26 13.06 -9.08 -5.48
C GLY A 26 14.23 -9.43 -4.55
N TYR A 27 15.25 -8.58 -4.50
CA TYR A 27 16.34 -8.67 -3.53
C TYR A 27 16.01 -7.87 -2.27
N ILE A 28 16.37 -8.42 -1.11
CA ILE A 28 16.28 -7.71 0.17
C ILE A 28 17.49 -6.79 0.30
N LEU A 29 17.25 -5.51 0.58
CA LEU A 29 18.31 -4.55 0.85
C LEU A 29 18.94 -4.82 2.22
N HIS A 30 20.26 -4.96 2.21
CA HIS A 30 21.07 -5.07 3.41
C HIS A 30 21.93 -3.82 3.56
N PHE A 31 21.85 -3.21 4.74
CA PHE A 31 22.63 -2.03 5.10
C PHE A 31 23.84 -2.43 5.95
N ASP A 32 24.94 -1.69 5.79
CA ASP A 32 26.17 -1.88 6.58
C ASP A 32 26.05 -1.33 8.01
N SER A 33 25.05 -0.48 8.26
CA SER A 33 24.77 0.17 9.53
C SER A 33 23.27 0.43 9.70
N ASP A 34 22.86 0.65 10.95
CA ASP A 34 21.55 1.16 11.30
C ASP A 34 21.32 2.56 10.71
N HIS A 35 22.32 3.44 10.78
CA HIS A 35 22.23 4.79 10.22
C HIS A 35 21.94 4.79 8.72
N ALA A 36 22.62 3.95 7.93
CA ALA A 36 22.36 3.83 6.50
C ALA A 36 20.93 3.35 6.20
N SER A 37 20.35 2.51 7.06
CA SER A 37 18.95 2.09 6.93
C SER A 37 17.96 3.23 7.22
N LEU A 38 18.31 4.13 8.17
CA LEU A 38 17.51 5.31 8.50
C LEU A 38 17.60 6.38 7.40
N ASP A 39 18.79 6.59 6.82
CA ASP A 39 18.99 7.48 5.68
C ASP A 39 18.17 7.01 4.47
N TYR A 40 18.19 5.69 4.20
CA TYR A 40 17.35 5.10 3.17
C TYR A 40 15.86 5.30 3.48
N ALA A 41 15.44 5.06 4.74
CA ALA A 41 14.05 5.24 5.14
C ALA A 41 13.56 6.67 4.84
N ALA A 42 14.33 7.68 5.25
CA ALA A 42 14.03 9.09 5.04
C ALA A 42 13.97 9.47 3.54
N ALA A 43 14.84 8.87 2.71
CA ALA A 43 14.89 9.15 1.28
C ALA A 43 13.76 8.48 0.47
N ASN A 44 13.21 7.36 0.95
CA ASN A 44 12.30 6.49 0.20
C ASN A 44 10.87 6.47 0.77
N GLY A 45 10.48 7.51 1.51
CA GLY A 45 9.10 7.69 1.97
C GLY A 45 8.67 6.75 3.11
N TRP A 46 9.62 6.05 3.74
CA TRP A 46 9.36 5.36 4.99
C TRP A 46 9.23 6.39 6.12
N THR A 47 8.41 6.08 7.12
CA THR A 47 8.24 6.96 8.28
C THR A 47 8.58 6.24 9.57
N ILE A 48 9.17 6.99 10.49
CA ILE A 48 9.48 6.52 11.84
C ILE A 48 8.60 7.32 12.80
N THR A 49 7.79 6.63 13.59
CA THR A 49 6.91 7.26 14.57
C THR A 49 7.68 7.71 15.80
N GLU A 50 7.06 8.54 16.65
CA GLU A 50 7.69 9.04 17.88
C GLU A 50 8.08 7.93 18.87
N ASP A 51 7.34 6.83 18.88
CA ASP A 51 7.62 5.61 19.67
C ASP A 51 8.61 4.65 18.98
N GLY A 52 9.15 5.03 17.83
CA GLY A 52 10.21 4.31 17.13
C GLY A 52 9.73 3.22 16.16
N HIS A 53 8.43 3.13 15.89
CA HIS A 53 7.91 2.20 14.89
C HIS A 53 8.21 2.65 13.47
N VAL A 54 8.65 1.70 12.65
CA VAL A 54 9.02 1.91 11.25
C VAL A 54 7.86 1.48 10.37
N ARG A 55 7.41 2.37 9.48
CA ARG A 55 6.34 2.11 8.51
C ARG A 55 6.82 2.30 7.09
N CYS A 56 6.48 1.36 6.22
CA CYS A 56 6.71 1.50 4.78
C CYS A 56 5.80 2.57 4.17
N PRO A 57 6.12 3.09 2.98
CA PRO A 57 5.35 4.15 2.34
C PRO A 57 3.85 3.83 2.23
N ARG A 58 3.52 2.56 1.94
CA ARG A 58 2.12 2.12 1.83
C ARG A 58 1.37 2.17 3.16
N CYS A 59 1.99 1.72 4.25
CA CYS A 59 1.38 1.75 5.59
C CYS A 59 1.27 3.19 6.14
N THR A 60 2.25 4.03 5.83
CA THR A 60 2.19 5.47 6.08
C THR A 60 1.00 6.09 5.34
N ALA A 61 0.88 5.82 4.03
CA ALA A 61 -0.22 6.33 3.23
C ALA A 61 -1.58 5.83 3.74
N ALA A 62 -1.70 4.55 4.11
CA ALA A 62 -2.93 3.99 4.67
C ALA A 62 -3.36 4.72 5.95
N THR A 63 -2.40 5.02 6.84
CA THR A 63 -2.67 5.77 8.08
C THR A 63 -3.15 7.19 7.77
N THR A 64 -2.49 7.88 6.83
CA THR A 64 -2.88 9.22 6.40
C THR A 64 -4.27 9.22 5.77
N CYS A 65 -4.54 8.31 4.83
CA CYS A 65 -5.83 8.20 4.16
C CYS A 65 -6.98 7.92 5.13
N ALA A 66 -6.73 7.13 6.20
CA ALA A 66 -7.73 6.89 7.23
C ALA A 66 -8.13 8.18 8.00
N GLN A 67 -7.28 9.20 8.01
CA GLN A 67 -7.53 10.47 8.70
C GLN A 67 -8.14 11.54 7.79
N ILE A 68 -7.68 11.63 6.55
CA ILE A 68 -8.05 12.73 5.64
C ILE A 68 -8.95 12.30 4.47
N GLY A 69 -9.28 11.02 4.38
CA GLY A 69 -9.98 10.44 3.24
C GLY A 69 -9.04 9.83 2.21
N HIS A 70 -9.61 9.02 1.33
CA HIS A 70 -8.89 8.34 0.26
C HIS A 70 -8.96 9.15 -1.03
N ASP A 71 -7.83 9.23 -1.72
CA ASP A 71 -7.76 9.71 -3.11
C ASP A 71 -8.12 8.55 -4.05
N ASP A 72 -9.42 8.25 -4.07
CA ASP A 72 -9.97 7.17 -4.88
C ASP A 72 -10.07 7.63 -6.34
N GLY A 73 -9.43 6.88 -7.24
CA GLY A 73 -9.52 7.13 -8.68
C GLY A 73 -10.88 6.74 -9.28
N ASP A 74 -10.96 6.75 -10.61
CA ASP A 74 -12.18 6.30 -11.29
C ASP A 74 -12.51 4.85 -10.96
N TRP A 75 -13.81 4.57 -10.85
CA TRP A 75 -14.33 3.21 -10.86
C TRP A 75 -13.96 2.53 -12.19
N ILE A 76 -13.20 1.45 -12.11
CA ILE A 76 -12.85 0.61 -13.25
C ILE A 76 -13.50 -0.77 -13.15
N PRO A 77 -13.82 -1.42 -14.27
CA PRO A 77 -14.31 -2.79 -14.25
C PRO A 77 -13.29 -3.71 -13.57
N CYS A 78 -13.81 -4.65 -12.79
CA CYS A 78 -12.98 -5.67 -12.17
C CYS A 78 -12.22 -6.49 -13.23
N GLY A 79 -10.88 -6.58 -13.09
CA GLY A 79 -10.01 -7.30 -14.03
C GLY A 79 -10.22 -8.81 -14.12
N CYS A 80 -11.21 -9.37 -13.41
CA CYS A 80 -11.60 -10.76 -13.57
C CYS A 80 -12.40 -11.01 -14.86
N GLU A 81 -12.96 -9.96 -15.48
CA GLU A 81 -13.75 -10.05 -16.73
C GLU A 81 -14.90 -11.07 -16.67
N GLY A 82 -15.40 -11.39 -15.47
CA GLY A 82 -16.43 -12.42 -15.27
C GLY A 82 -15.92 -13.86 -15.30
N HIS A 83 -14.60 -14.08 -15.35
CA HIS A 83 -13.99 -15.43 -15.34
C HIS A 83 -13.96 -16.10 -13.97
N ILE A 84 -14.19 -15.35 -12.88
CA ILE A 84 -14.32 -15.90 -11.53
C ILE A 84 -15.81 -16.08 -11.23
N PRO A 85 -16.35 -17.31 -11.16
CA PRO A 85 -17.79 -17.54 -11.01
C PRO A 85 -18.37 -16.94 -9.73
N GLU A 86 -17.61 -17.01 -8.62
CA GLU A 86 -17.99 -16.44 -7.33
C GLU A 86 -18.17 -14.91 -7.40
N HIS A 87 -17.44 -14.24 -8.30
CA HIS A 87 -17.57 -12.82 -8.58
C HIS A 87 -18.76 -12.49 -9.47
N ALA A 88 -19.27 -13.42 -10.26
CA ALA A 88 -20.46 -13.21 -11.08
C ALA A 88 -21.75 -13.24 -10.24
N GLU A 89 -21.77 -13.99 -9.14
CA GLU A 89 -22.94 -14.15 -8.27
C GLU A 89 -23.05 -13.04 -7.21
N HIS A 90 -21.91 -12.51 -6.73
CA HIS A 90 -21.86 -11.46 -5.70
C HIS A 90 -21.48 -10.07 -6.23
N GLY A 91 -21.13 -9.99 -7.52
CA GLY A 91 -20.73 -8.77 -8.20
C GLY A 91 -19.25 -8.44 -7.98
N CYS A 92 -18.42 -8.69 -8.99
CA CYS A 92 -17.23 -7.91 -9.23
C CYS A 92 -17.59 -6.88 -10.30
N GLY A 93 -18.35 -5.87 -9.88
CA GLY A 93 -18.80 -4.80 -10.76
C GLY A 93 -17.64 -3.87 -11.05
N MET A 94 -17.41 -2.95 -10.12
CA MET A 94 -16.38 -1.95 -10.21
C MET A 94 -15.45 -2.02 -9.01
N VAL A 95 -14.19 -1.67 -9.27
CA VAL A 95 -13.19 -1.41 -8.25
C VAL A 95 -12.68 -0.01 -8.47
N HIS A 96 -12.50 0.76 -7.40
CA HIS A 96 -11.58 1.89 -7.42
C HIS A 96 -10.44 1.62 -6.46
N ILE A 97 -9.30 2.24 -6.75
CA ILE A 97 -8.06 2.04 -6.01
C ILE A 97 -7.59 3.40 -5.54
N CYS A 98 -7.34 3.52 -4.25
CA CYS A 98 -6.74 4.72 -3.71
C CYS A 98 -5.31 4.87 -4.25
N ALA A 99 -5.01 5.98 -4.90
CA ALA A 99 -3.73 6.24 -5.57
C ALA A 99 -2.53 6.26 -4.61
N GLN A 100 -2.77 6.39 -3.31
CA GLN A 100 -1.74 6.55 -2.29
C GLN A 100 -1.47 5.27 -1.48
N CYS A 101 -2.52 4.54 -1.11
CA CYS A 101 -2.41 3.41 -0.16
C CYS A 101 -2.81 2.06 -0.74
N ASP A 102 -3.15 2.00 -2.03
CA ASP A 102 -3.64 0.81 -2.73
C ASP A 102 -4.89 0.16 -2.12
N ARG A 103 -5.61 0.87 -1.23
CA ARG A 103 -6.90 0.40 -0.72
C ARG A 103 -7.83 0.20 -1.92
N ARG A 104 -8.44 -0.98 -1.99
CA ARG A 104 -9.43 -1.32 -3.01
C ARG A 104 -10.81 -1.31 -2.38
N GLU A 105 -11.72 -0.60 -3.01
CA GLU A 105 -13.15 -0.69 -2.69
C GLU A 105 -13.84 -1.36 -3.86
N HIS A 106 -14.84 -2.18 -3.55
CA HIS A 106 -15.61 -2.91 -4.53
C HIS A 106 -17.07 -2.50 -4.43
N THR A 107 -17.72 -2.31 -5.58
CA THR A 107 -19.16 -2.07 -5.65
C THR A 107 -19.77 -2.77 -6.86
N ALA A 108 -21.08 -2.99 -6.83
CA ALA A 108 -21.80 -3.46 -8.00
C ALA A 108 -21.99 -2.30 -9.00
N PHE A 109 -22.11 -2.62 -10.30
CA PHE A 109 -22.34 -1.60 -11.31
C PHE A 109 -23.61 -0.76 -11.05
N ALA A 110 -24.64 -1.39 -10.47
CA ALA A 110 -25.89 -0.72 -10.11
C ALA A 110 -25.75 0.31 -8.97
N ASP A 111 -24.68 0.21 -8.18
CA ASP A 111 -24.47 0.98 -6.95
C ASP A 111 -23.32 2.00 -7.10
N ILE A 112 -22.83 2.22 -8.32
CA ILE A 112 -21.90 3.32 -8.59
C ILE A 112 -22.68 4.63 -8.40
N PRO A 113 -22.17 5.59 -7.60
CA PRO A 113 -22.77 6.91 -7.50
C PRO A 113 -22.89 7.54 -8.90
N THR A 114 -24.11 7.69 -9.41
CA THR A 114 -24.32 8.48 -10.61
C THR A 114 -24.15 9.95 -10.24
N THR A 115 -23.47 10.73 -11.06
CA THR A 115 -23.13 12.15 -10.84
C THR A 115 -24.32 13.11 -10.60
N ASP A 116 -25.55 12.58 -10.49
CA ASP A 116 -26.82 13.30 -10.38
C ASP A 116 -27.48 13.25 -8.99
N GLU A 117 -26.89 12.61 -7.97
CA GLU A 117 -27.47 12.68 -6.61
C GLU A 117 -26.98 13.92 -5.85
N PRO A 118 -27.87 14.88 -5.50
CA PRO A 118 -27.48 16.03 -4.70
C PRO A 118 -27.12 15.58 -3.29
N VAL A 119 -25.91 15.92 -2.85
CA VAL A 119 -25.49 15.82 -1.45
C VAL A 119 -26.49 16.61 -0.61
N THR A 120 -27.35 15.92 0.11
CA THR A 120 -28.20 16.54 1.13
C THR A 120 -27.37 16.70 2.39
N GLU A 121 -26.75 17.88 2.52
CA GLU A 121 -26.20 18.33 3.81
C GLU A 121 -27.32 18.31 4.86
N SER A 122 -27.07 17.64 5.98
CA SER A 122 -27.92 17.63 7.19
C SER A 122 -27.49 18.71 8.17
#